data_AF-A0A7X7K3G6-F1
#
_entry.id   AF-A0A7X7K3G6-F1
#
_cell.length_a   1.000
_cell.length_b   1.000
_cell.length_c   1.000
_cell.angle_alpha   90.00
_cell.angle_beta   90.00
_cell.angle_gamma   90.00
#
_symmetry.space_group_name_H-M   'P 1'
#
loop_
_entity.id
_entity.type
_entity.pdbx_description
1 polymer ?
#
loop_
_entity_poly.entity_id
_entity_poly.type
_entity_poly.pdbx_seq_one_letter_code
_entity_poly.pdbx_strand_id
1 'polypeptide(L)'
;MLFSLYIPEALEDKLGFPILAALVPEFPVRIGTIYPDIVSDKSYKIDYLAVSASREQPVFVELKTEGMSRRATQDRYLIAAQRVGMSRLIDGVLEIFRATQAKRKYFALLLLLQDMGLLAIPDELFEIMAGASLQGASCASRSVRVLTEGMEMPQIVYIQPQGEQSDVISFHQFSTVVRRHPDRVSQRFAQSLQEWASIHAGDGTLIQSRTGL
;
A
#
# COMPACT_ATOMS: atom_id res chain seq x y z
N MET A 1 -1.10 -3.45 11.82
CA MET A 1 0.06 -2.59 12.13
C MET A 1 -0.47 -1.20 12.42
N LEU A 2 -0.01 -0.49 13.47
CA LEU A 2 -0.61 0.79 13.91
C LEU A 2 -0.55 1.90 12.85
N PHE A 3 0.46 1.92 11.98
CA PHE A 3 0.59 2.91 10.90
C PHE A 3 -0.66 3.03 10.04
N SER A 4 -1.26 1.90 9.61
CA SER A 4 -2.38 1.92 8.66
C SER A 4 -3.61 2.68 9.15
N LEU A 5 -3.76 2.86 10.46
CA LEU A 5 -4.88 3.63 11.03
C LEU A 5 -4.76 5.13 10.75
N TYR A 6 -3.54 5.65 10.60
CA TYR A 6 -3.27 7.08 10.48
C TYR A 6 -2.68 7.47 9.11
N ILE A 7 -2.41 6.49 8.24
CA ILE A 7 -1.91 6.75 6.88
C ILE A 7 -2.83 7.71 6.10
N PRO A 8 -4.17 7.56 6.10
CA PRO A 8 -5.02 8.49 5.35
C PRO A 8 -4.83 9.94 5.81
N GLU A 9 -4.97 10.21 7.11
CA GLU A 9 -4.77 11.55 7.68
C GLU A 9 -3.35 12.09 7.43
N ALA A 10 -2.32 11.24 7.53
CA ALA A 10 -0.95 11.65 7.28
C ALA A 10 -0.69 12.00 5.81
N LEU A 11 -1.33 11.28 4.89
CA LEU A 11 -1.30 11.60 3.46
C LEU A 11 -2.06 12.89 3.17
N GLU A 12 -3.22 13.11 3.79
CA GLU A 12 -3.99 14.35 3.64
C GLU A 12 -3.17 15.58 4.06
N ASP A 13 -2.57 15.53 5.24
CA ASP A 13 -1.68 16.58 5.76
C ASP A 13 -0.50 16.85 4.81
N LYS A 14 0.06 15.79 4.21
CA LYS A 14 1.26 15.89 3.36
C LYS A 14 0.94 16.39 1.95
N LEU A 15 -0.15 15.91 1.36
CA LEU A 15 -0.47 16.10 -0.06
C LEU A 15 -1.50 17.21 -0.29
N GLY A 16 -2.21 17.64 0.76
CA GLY A 16 -3.16 18.76 0.69
C GLY A 16 -4.50 18.44 0.04
N PHE A 17 -4.84 17.15 -0.10
CA PHE A 17 -6.16 16.71 -0.59
C PHE A 17 -6.69 15.52 0.23
N PRO A 18 -8.02 15.34 0.32
CA PRO A 18 -8.62 14.26 1.09
C PRO A 18 -8.31 12.86 0.53
N ILE A 19 -8.18 11.87 1.41
CA ILE A 19 -7.83 10.48 1.10
C ILE A 19 -8.97 9.55 1.54
N LEU A 20 -9.27 8.51 0.76
CA LEU A 20 -10.22 7.48 1.21
C LEU A 20 -9.71 6.82 2.50
N ALA A 21 -10.61 6.59 3.45
CA ALA A 21 -10.28 5.86 4.67
C ALA A 21 -9.83 4.41 4.39
N ALA A 22 -10.30 3.82 3.28
CA ALA A 22 -9.89 2.50 2.82
C ALA A 22 -8.48 2.52 2.22
N LEU A 23 -7.68 1.52 2.59
CA LEU A 23 -6.33 1.28 2.07
C LEU A 23 -6.20 -0.16 1.64
N VAL A 24 -5.45 -0.43 0.58
CA VAL A 24 -5.04 -1.78 0.21
C VAL A 24 -3.67 -2.09 0.80
N PRO A 25 -3.57 -2.97 1.81
CA PRO A 25 -2.28 -3.40 2.33
C PRO A 25 -1.60 -4.39 1.39
N GLU A 26 -0.27 -4.37 1.37
CA GLU A 26 0.57 -5.27 0.56
C GLU A 26 0.13 -5.34 -0.91
N PHE A 27 -0.13 -4.19 -1.53
CA PHE A 27 -0.64 -4.12 -2.91
C PHE A 27 0.29 -4.87 -3.87
N PRO A 28 -0.20 -5.94 -4.53
CA PRO A 28 0.65 -6.79 -5.36
C PRO A 28 0.88 -6.17 -6.74
N VAL A 29 2.14 -6.03 -7.12
CA VAL A 29 2.56 -5.56 -8.43
C VAL A 29 3.17 -6.73 -9.21
N ARG A 30 2.44 -7.24 -10.20
CA ARG A 30 2.89 -8.36 -11.04
C ARG A 30 4.18 -8.01 -11.80
N ILE A 31 5.19 -8.86 -11.71
CA ILE A 31 6.51 -8.67 -12.33
C ILE A 31 6.36 -8.50 -13.85
N GLY A 32 5.64 -9.40 -14.53
CA GLY A 32 5.44 -9.30 -15.98
C GLY A 32 4.61 -8.09 -16.44
N THR A 33 3.97 -7.37 -15.52
CA THR A 33 3.28 -6.10 -15.85
C THR A 33 4.25 -4.94 -15.95
N ILE A 34 5.19 -4.84 -14.99
CA ILE A 34 6.17 -3.75 -14.91
C ILE A 34 7.48 -4.04 -15.65
N TYR A 35 7.78 -5.30 -15.93
CA TYR A 35 8.90 -5.76 -16.73
C TYR A 35 8.39 -6.72 -17.82
N PRO A 36 7.94 -6.20 -18.97
CA PRO A 36 7.25 -6.99 -20.01
C PRO A 36 8.08 -8.14 -20.58
N ASP A 37 9.41 -8.00 -20.57
CA ASP A 37 10.35 -9.02 -21.04
C ASP A 37 10.48 -10.21 -20.08
N ILE A 38 9.89 -10.12 -18.88
CA ILE A 38 9.92 -11.16 -17.85
C ILE A 38 8.55 -11.85 -17.79
N VAL A 39 8.48 -13.09 -18.25
CA VAL A 39 7.28 -13.93 -18.11
C VAL A 39 7.17 -14.44 -16.67
N SER A 40 6.43 -13.71 -15.83
CA SER A 40 6.22 -14.11 -14.43
C SER A 40 4.93 -13.55 -13.82
N ASP A 41 4.19 -14.42 -13.13
CA ASP A 41 3.03 -14.07 -12.29
C ASP A 41 3.40 -13.87 -10.81
N LYS A 42 4.70 -13.85 -10.49
CA LYS A 42 5.16 -13.39 -9.18
C LYS A 42 4.93 -11.88 -9.05
N SER A 43 4.90 -11.39 -7.82
CA SER A 43 4.65 -9.99 -7.53
C SER A 43 5.67 -9.39 -6.58
N TYR A 44 6.01 -8.13 -6.79
CA TYR A 44 6.46 -7.26 -5.71
C TYR A 44 5.25 -6.83 -4.87
N LYS A 45 5.51 -6.25 -3.70
CA LYS A 45 4.49 -5.71 -2.82
C LYS A 45 4.84 -4.27 -2.50
N ILE A 46 3.90 -3.36 -2.73
CA ILE A 46 3.91 -2.01 -2.18
C ILE A 46 3.21 -2.10 -0.83
N ASP A 47 3.74 -1.48 0.23
CA ASP A 47 3.15 -1.65 1.57
C ASP A 47 1.69 -1.21 1.63
N TYR A 48 1.35 -0.08 0.98
CA TYR A 48 -0.04 0.34 0.83
C TYR A 48 -0.32 1.01 -0.52
N LEU A 49 -1.53 0.81 -1.02
CA LEU A 49 -2.17 1.67 -2.01
C LEU A 49 -3.30 2.45 -1.33
N ALA A 50 -3.23 3.78 -1.46
CA ALA A 50 -4.28 4.72 -1.09
C ALA A 50 -4.81 5.42 -2.35
N VAL A 51 -5.97 6.06 -2.24
CA VAL A 51 -6.58 6.82 -3.34
C VAL A 51 -7.22 8.08 -2.76
N SER A 52 -7.12 9.20 -3.48
CA SER A 52 -7.84 10.43 -3.12
C SER A 52 -9.34 10.20 -2.97
N ALA A 53 -10.03 10.99 -2.14
CA ALA A 53 -11.48 10.86 -1.99
C ALA A 53 -12.23 11.10 -3.31
N SER A 54 -11.66 11.90 -4.23
CA SER A 54 -12.18 12.10 -5.61
C SER A 54 -11.99 10.90 -6.53
N ARG A 55 -11.19 9.89 -6.13
CA ARG A 55 -10.82 8.71 -6.91
C ARG A 55 -9.96 8.99 -8.15
N GLU A 56 -9.33 10.15 -8.23
CA GLU A 56 -8.49 10.53 -9.38
C GLU A 56 -7.01 10.29 -9.12
N GLN A 57 -6.54 10.42 -7.87
CA GLN A 57 -5.12 10.35 -7.54
C GLN A 57 -4.79 9.09 -6.72
N PRO A 58 -4.16 8.07 -7.31
CA PRO A 58 -3.60 6.95 -6.57
C PRO A 58 -2.33 7.40 -5.84
N VAL A 59 -2.07 6.80 -4.68
CA VAL A 59 -0.85 7.02 -3.88
C VAL A 59 -0.29 5.69 -3.42
N PHE A 60 0.93 5.38 -3.83
CA PHE A 60 1.73 4.28 -3.30
C PHE A 60 2.44 4.75 -2.04
N VAL A 61 2.28 4.00 -0.96
CA VAL A 61 2.95 4.26 0.30
C VAL A 61 3.93 3.14 0.59
N GLU A 62 5.18 3.50 0.83
CA GLU A 62 6.25 2.58 1.21
C GLU A 62 6.74 2.93 2.62
N LEU A 63 6.73 1.96 3.54
CA LEU A 63 7.17 2.13 4.92
C LEU A 63 8.61 1.62 5.06
N LYS A 64 9.53 2.52 5.44
CA LYS A 64 10.90 2.14 5.78
C LYS A 64 11.09 2.34 7.29
N THR A 65 11.10 1.25 8.06
CA THR A 65 11.21 1.32 9.53
C THR A 65 12.65 1.37 10.04
N GLU A 66 13.62 0.99 9.22
CA GLU A 66 15.04 1.05 9.56
C GLU A 66 15.67 2.29 8.93
N GLY A 67 16.56 2.98 9.66
CA GLY A 67 17.20 4.24 9.24
C GLY A 67 18.09 4.15 7.99
N MET A 68 18.21 2.98 7.36
CA MET A 68 19.02 2.82 6.17
C MET A 68 18.47 3.67 5.02
N SER A 69 19.20 4.74 4.73
CA SER A 69 18.98 5.70 3.65
C SER A 69 18.61 5.03 2.32
N ARG A 70 17.68 5.68 1.60
CA ARG A 70 17.21 5.32 0.25
C ARG A 70 18.39 4.95 -0.65
N ARG A 71 18.54 3.67 -0.98
CA ARG A 71 19.37 3.24 -2.13
C ARG A 71 18.46 3.22 -3.34
N ALA A 72 18.68 4.13 -4.31
CA ALA A 72 17.85 4.30 -5.51
C ALA A 72 17.60 3.00 -6.31
N THR A 73 18.45 1.99 -6.15
CA THR A 73 18.29 0.66 -6.75
C THR A 73 17.21 -0.22 -6.12
N GLN A 74 16.82 0.03 -4.87
CA GLN A 74 15.84 -0.77 -4.11
C GLN A 74 14.39 -0.50 -4.53
N ASP A 75 14.09 0.71 -5.02
CA ASP A 75 12.72 1.14 -5.32
C ASP A 75 12.43 1.14 -6.84
N ARG A 76 13.26 0.48 -7.66
CA ARG A 76 13.04 0.41 -9.12
C ARG A 76 11.66 -0.11 -9.51
N TYR A 77 11.13 -1.04 -8.72
CA TYR A 77 9.80 -1.59 -8.96
C TYR A 77 8.68 -0.57 -8.68
N LEU A 78 8.84 0.36 -7.72
CA LEU A 78 7.88 1.44 -7.44
C LEU A 78 7.82 2.42 -8.61
N ILE A 79 8.98 2.82 -9.13
CA ILE A 79 9.06 3.70 -10.31
C ILE A 79 8.48 2.99 -11.54
N ALA A 80 8.78 1.69 -11.73
CA ALA A 80 8.21 0.91 -12.83
C ALA A 80 6.68 0.76 -12.68
N ALA A 81 6.17 0.54 -11.46
CA ALA A 81 4.75 0.47 -11.16
C ALA A 81 4.05 1.81 -11.45
N GLN A 82 4.63 2.92 -11.00
CA GLN A 82 4.13 4.25 -11.30
C GLN A 82 4.00 4.43 -12.82
N ARG A 83 5.07 4.15 -13.59
CA ARG A 83 5.14 4.34 -15.04
C ARG A 83 4.08 3.57 -15.84
N VAL A 84 3.64 2.40 -15.38
CA VAL A 84 2.62 1.62 -16.10
C VAL A 84 1.19 2.08 -15.79
N GLY A 85 0.99 2.85 -14.73
CA GLY A 85 -0.32 3.40 -14.32
C GLY A 85 -1.27 2.36 -13.73
N MET A 86 -2.35 2.84 -13.11
CA MET A 86 -3.28 1.98 -12.36
C MET A 86 -4.00 0.94 -13.22
N SER A 87 -4.43 1.28 -14.44
CA SER A 87 -5.16 0.34 -15.31
C SER A 87 -4.37 -0.95 -15.52
N ARG A 88 -3.10 -0.83 -15.92
CA ARG A 88 -2.24 -1.99 -16.17
C ARG A 88 -1.92 -2.74 -14.88
N LEU A 89 -1.81 -2.05 -13.75
CA LEU A 89 -1.57 -2.70 -12.46
C LEU A 89 -2.78 -3.53 -12.03
N ILE A 90 -4.00 -3.03 -12.17
CA ILE A 90 -5.22 -3.79 -11.87
C ILE A 90 -5.34 -5.00 -12.80
N ASP A 91 -5.06 -4.85 -14.09
CA ASP A 91 -4.98 -6.00 -15.02
C ASP A 91 -3.94 -7.03 -14.54
N GLY A 92 -2.78 -6.57 -14.08
CA GLY A 92 -1.77 -7.41 -13.46
C GLY A 92 -2.26 -8.17 -12.23
N VAL A 93 -3.05 -7.54 -11.36
CA VAL A 93 -3.71 -8.21 -10.22
C VAL A 93 -4.69 -9.28 -10.69
N LEU A 94 -5.46 -9.00 -11.75
CA LEU A 94 -6.38 -9.98 -12.34
C LEU A 94 -5.64 -11.18 -12.94
N GLU A 95 -4.47 -10.99 -13.55
CA GLU A 95 -3.63 -12.10 -14.00
C GLU A 95 -3.10 -12.93 -12.83
N ILE A 96 -2.65 -12.30 -11.74
CA ILE A 96 -2.25 -13.03 -10.53
C ILE A 96 -3.45 -13.81 -9.98
N PHE A 97 -4.63 -13.19 -9.91
CA PHE A 97 -5.86 -13.86 -9.47
C PHE A 97 -6.10 -15.11 -10.32
N ARG A 98 -5.99 -15.03 -11.65
CA ARG A 98 -6.20 -16.15 -12.59
C ARG A 98 -5.17 -17.27 -12.41
N ALA A 99 -3.92 -16.96 -12.13
CA ALA A 99 -2.84 -17.94 -11.99
C ALA A 99 -2.74 -18.59 -10.59
N THR A 100 -3.15 -17.88 -9.53
CA THR A 100 -2.93 -18.36 -8.15
C THR A 100 -3.88 -19.48 -7.72
N GLN A 101 -3.42 -20.32 -6.79
CA GLN A 101 -4.29 -21.24 -6.03
C GLN A 101 -4.96 -20.55 -4.83
N ALA A 102 -4.43 -19.42 -4.37
CA ALA A 102 -4.98 -18.64 -3.24
C ALA A 102 -6.14 -17.73 -3.67
N LYS A 103 -7.10 -18.28 -4.43
CA LYS A 103 -8.22 -17.53 -5.06
C LYS A 103 -9.01 -16.68 -4.07
N ARG A 104 -9.43 -17.26 -2.94
CA ARG A 104 -10.24 -16.54 -1.93
C ARG A 104 -9.48 -15.35 -1.31
N LYS A 105 -8.17 -15.50 -1.09
CA LYS A 105 -7.31 -14.40 -0.63
C LYS A 105 -7.29 -13.26 -1.65
N TYR A 106 -7.05 -13.55 -2.92
CA TYR A 106 -7.04 -12.52 -3.96
C TYR A 106 -8.43 -11.97 -4.25
N PHE A 107 -9.50 -12.76 -4.09
CA PHE A 107 -10.86 -12.25 -4.18
C PHE A 107 -11.17 -11.22 -3.10
N ALA A 108 -10.71 -11.42 -1.86
CA ALA A 108 -10.82 -10.41 -0.81
C ALA A 108 -10.11 -9.10 -1.19
N LEU A 109 -8.95 -9.19 -1.87
CA LEU A 109 -8.29 -8.01 -2.45
C LEU A 109 -9.15 -7.37 -3.56
N LEU A 110 -9.76 -8.16 -4.46
CA LEU A 110 -10.65 -7.61 -5.49
C LEU A 110 -11.86 -6.88 -4.87
N LEU A 111 -12.43 -7.41 -3.79
CA LEU A 111 -13.52 -6.74 -3.06
C LEU A 111 -13.09 -5.38 -2.53
N LEU A 112 -11.89 -5.29 -1.96
CA LEU A 112 -11.33 -4.03 -1.46
C LEU A 112 -11.08 -3.04 -2.61
N LEU A 113 -10.55 -3.51 -3.74
CA LEU A 113 -10.38 -2.68 -4.94
C LEU A 113 -11.72 -2.19 -5.51
N GLN A 114 -12.77 -3.03 -5.45
CA GLN A 114 -14.12 -2.63 -5.84
C GLN A 114 -14.70 -1.57 -4.90
N ASP A 115 -14.55 -1.73 -3.57
CA ASP A 115 -15.02 -0.76 -2.59
C ASP A 115 -14.35 0.62 -2.78
N MET A 116 -13.07 0.62 -3.16
CA MET A 116 -12.34 1.83 -3.54
C MET A 116 -12.74 2.40 -4.91
N GLY A 117 -13.57 1.68 -5.69
CA GLY A 117 -14.06 2.12 -6.99
C GLY A 117 -13.08 1.89 -8.16
N LEU A 118 -12.09 1.01 -8.00
CA LEU A 118 -11.04 0.78 -9.00
C LEU A 118 -11.41 -0.30 -10.03
N LEU A 119 -12.37 -1.16 -9.70
CA LEU A 119 -12.90 -2.19 -10.57
C LEU A 119 -14.35 -2.54 -10.21
N ALA A 120 -15.04 -3.24 -11.10
CA ALA A 120 -16.34 -3.84 -10.84
C ALA A 120 -16.29 -5.36 -11.12
N ILE A 121 -16.64 -6.13 -10.10
CA ILE A 121 -16.71 -7.59 -10.11
C ILE A 121 -18.11 -8.01 -10.61
N PRO A 122 -18.20 -8.96 -11.56
CA PRO A 122 -19.48 -9.49 -12.02
C PRO A 122 -20.13 -10.40 -10.97
N ASP A 123 -21.47 -10.43 -10.92
CA ASP A 123 -22.25 -11.28 -9.99
C ASP A 123 -21.87 -12.76 -10.09
N GLU A 124 -21.61 -13.26 -11.30
CA GLU A 124 -21.15 -14.64 -11.53
C GLU A 124 -19.90 -14.97 -10.70
N LEU A 125 -18.95 -14.03 -10.59
CA LEU A 125 -17.75 -14.27 -9.81
C LEU A 125 -18.05 -14.28 -8.30
N PHE A 126 -19.00 -13.46 -7.82
CA PHE A 126 -19.45 -13.53 -6.43
C PHE A 126 -20.04 -14.90 -6.09
N GLU A 127 -20.93 -15.41 -6.94
CA GLU A 127 -21.58 -16.71 -6.75
C GLU A 127 -20.56 -17.84 -6.68
N ILE A 128 -19.60 -17.87 -7.62
CA ILE A 128 -18.52 -18.87 -7.62
C ILE A 128 -17.68 -18.80 -6.35
N MET A 129 -17.33 -17.59 -5.90
CA MET A 129 -16.44 -17.40 -4.75
C MET A 129 -17.11 -17.72 -3.40
N ALA A 130 -18.44 -17.62 -3.34
CA ALA A 130 -19.26 -18.07 -2.21
C ALA A 130 -19.46 -19.60 -2.19
N GLY A 131 -19.31 -20.27 -3.33
CA GLY A 131 -19.48 -21.71 -3.49
C GLY A 131 -18.36 -22.57 -2.89
N ALA A 132 -18.64 -23.87 -2.79
CA ALA A 132 -17.65 -24.87 -2.36
C ALA A 132 -16.58 -25.13 -3.43
N SER A 133 -16.99 -25.17 -4.70
CA SER A 133 -16.10 -25.30 -5.86
C SER A 133 -15.74 -23.92 -6.41
N LEU A 134 -14.48 -23.74 -6.79
CA LEU A 134 -13.98 -22.51 -7.43
C LEU A 134 -13.78 -22.68 -8.95
N GLN A 135 -14.34 -23.76 -9.51
CA GLN A 135 -14.30 -24.00 -10.95
C GLN A 135 -14.99 -22.84 -11.68
N GLY A 136 -14.37 -22.38 -12.77
CA GLY A 136 -14.87 -21.23 -13.54
C GLY A 136 -14.44 -19.86 -13.02
N ALA A 137 -13.91 -19.72 -11.80
CA ALA A 137 -13.51 -18.42 -11.23
C ALA A 137 -12.54 -17.63 -12.13
N SER A 138 -11.53 -18.31 -12.69
CA SER A 138 -10.59 -17.68 -13.64
C SER A 138 -11.29 -17.20 -14.91
N CYS A 139 -12.30 -17.92 -15.39
CA CYS A 139 -13.07 -17.52 -16.58
C CYS A 139 -13.95 -16.32 -16.27
N ALA A 140 -14.76 -16.39 -15.21
CA ALA A 140 -15.63 -15.29 -14.76
C ALA A 140 -14.84 -14.00 -14.47
N SER A 141 -13.61 -14.11 -13.95
CA SER A 141 -12.75 -12.94 -13.70
C SER A 141 -12.38 -12.13 -14.94
N ARG A 142 -12.54 -12.67 -16.15
CA ARG A 142 -12.31 -11.92 -17.40
C ARG A 142 -13.37 -10.87 -17.67
N SER A 143 -14.54 -10.99 -17.03
CA SER A 143 -15.63 -10.02 -17.12
C SER A 143 -15.54 -8.92 -16.06
N VAL A 144 -14.48 -8.91 -15.23
CA VAL A 144 -14.20 -7.80 -14.31
C VAL A 144 -13.88 -6.55 -15.13
N ARG A 145 -14.56 -5.44 -14.83
CA ARG A 145 -14.32 -4.15 -15.49
C ARG A 145 -13.33 -3.33 -14.68
N VAL A 146 -12.27 -2.84 -15.30
CA VAL A 146 -11.32 -1.91 -14.69
C VAL A 146 -11.88 -0.49 -14.82
N LEU A 147 -11.92 0.26 -13.71
CA LEU A 147 -12.57 1.57 -13.60
C LEU A 147 -11.57 2.70 -13.29
N THR A 148 -10.38 2.62 -13.88
CA THR A 148 -9.26 3.54 -13.59
C THR A 148 -9.02 4.57 -14.69
N GLU A 149 -9.97 4.70 -15.62
CA GLU A 149 -9.90 5.69 -16.70
C GLU A 149 -9.93 7.11 -16.12
N GLY A 150 -9.03 7.97 -16.61
CA GLY A 150 -8.89 9.35 -16.13
C GLY A 150 -8.14 9.50 -14.81
N MET A 151 -7.67 8.42 -14.18
CA MET A 151 -6.81 8.53 -13.00
C MET A 151 -5.43 9.08 -13.37
N GLU A 152 -4.89 9.91 -12.48
CA GLU A 152 -3.53 10.41 -12.53
C GLU A 152 -2.50 9.30 -12.30
N MET A 153 -1.26 9.59 -12.67
CA MET A 153 -0.13 8.71 -12.37
C MET A 153 0.02 8.56 -10.85
N PRO A 154 0.23 7.33 -10.33
CA PRO A 154 0.38 7.13 -8.89
C PRO A 154 1.48 8.00 -8.30
N GLN A 155 1.19 8.75 -7.23
CA GLN A 155 2.23 9.41 -6.45
C GLN A 155 2.91 8.40 -5.54
N ILE A 156 4.21 8.56 -5.28
CA ILE A 156 4.95 7.70 -4.35
C ILE A 156 5.25 8.53 -3.11
N VAL A 157 4.83 8.01 -1.95
CA VAL A 157 5.09 8.60 -0.64
C VAL A 157 5.80 7.57 0.23
N TYR A 158 6.82 8.02 0.93
CA TYR A 158 7.59 7.22 1.86
C TYR A 158 7.25 7.63 3.29
N ILE A 159 7.09 6.65 4.18
CA ILE A 159 7.04 6.87 5.62
C ILE A 159 8.32 6.31 6.22
N GLN A 160 9.15 7.17 6.82
CA GLN A 160 10.48 6.76 7.30
C GLN A 160 10.96 7.62 8.48
N PRO A 161 11.95 7.17 9.28
CA PRO A 161 12.39 7.89 10.48
C PRO A 161 12.75 9.36 10.24
N GLN A 162 13.50 9.61 9.17
CA GLN A 162 14.07 10.92 8.85
C GLN A 162 13.88 11.28 7.38
N GLY A 163 13.81 12.56 7.08
CA GLY A 163 13.71 13.08 5.71
C GLY A 163 12.81 14.30 5.64
N GLU A 164 13.17 15.22 4.76
CA GLU A 164 12.46 16.49 4.53
C GLU A 164 11.98 16.62 3.08
N GLN A 165 12.18 15.58 2.26
CA GLN A 165 11.78 15.58 0.87
C GLN A 165 10.25 15.69 0.72
N SER A 166 9.81 16.22 -0.42
CA SER A 166 8.39 16.37 -0.73
C SER A 166 7.64 15.04 -0.81
N ASP A 167 8.33 13.93 -1.09
CA ASP A 167 7.79 12.57 -1.14
C ASP A 167 7.91 11.81 0.19
N VAL A 168 8.37 12.45 1.28
CA VAL A 168 8.63 11.80 2.57
C VAL A 168 7.73 12.35 3.67
N ILE A 169 7.07 11.47 4.41
CA ILE A 169 6.48 11.73 5.73
C ILE A 169 7.44 11.16 6.78
N SER A 170 8.14 12.04 7.49
CA SER A 170 9.03 11.60 8.56
C SER A 170 8.24 11.06 9.76
N PHE A 171 8.86 10.25 10.61
CA PHE A 171 8.22 9.80 11.85
C PHE A 171 7.86 10.97 12.78
N HIS A 172 8.62 12.07 12.74
CA HIS A 172 8.23 13.29 13.43
C HIS A 172 6.91 13.85 12.90
N GLN A 173 6.78 14.01 11.57
CA GLN A 173 5.54 14.46 10.93
C GLN A 173 4.37 13.51 11.22
N PHE A 174 4.58 12.21 11.06
CA PHE A 174 3.58 11.19 11.33
C PHE A 174 3.13 11.22 12.81
N SER A 175 4.06 11.43 13.75
CA SER A 175 3.73 11.52 15.18
C SER A 175 2.79 12.69 15.50
N THR A 176 2.90 13.80 14.78
CA THR A 176 2.00 14.96 14.94
C THR A 176 0.57 14.61 14.59
N VAL A 177 0.37 13.79 13.55
CA VAL A 177 -0.95 13.28 13.15
C VAL A 177 -1.51 12.34 14.21
N VAL A 178 -0.71 11.34 14.62
CA VAL A 178 -1.11 10.35 15.64
C VAL A 178 -1.50 11.03 16.96
N ARG A 179 -0.79 12.10 17.37
CA ARG A 179 -1.06 12.85 18.62
C ARG A 179 -2.42 13.53 18.68
N ARG A 180 -3.08 13.74 17.54
CA ARG A 180 -4.45 14.30 17.50
C ARG A 180 -5.47 13.37 18.14
N HIS A 181 -5.16 12.07 18.21
CA HIS A 181 -6.03 11.05 18.78
C HIS A 181 -5.74 10.88 20.28
N PRO A 182 -6.69 11.19 21.18
CA PRO A 182 -6.43 11.30 22.63
C PRO A 182 -6.32 9.96 23.35
N ASP A 183 -6.60 8.83 22.68
CA ASP A 183 -6.56 7.53 23.31
C ASP A 183 -5.12 7.11 23.69
N ARG A 184 -5.01 6.27 24.71
CA ARG A 184 -3.70 5.88 25.27
C ARG A 184 -2.82 5.15 24.25
N VAL A 185 -3.40 4.42 23.30
CA VAL A 185 -2.65 3.65 22.31
C VAL A 185 -2.00 4.61 21.30
N SER A 186 -2.77 5.57 20.78
CA SER A 186 -2.27 6.62 19.90
C SER A 186 -1.16 7.43 20.57
N GLN A 187 -1.37 7.90 21.80
CA GLN A 187 -0.36 8.68 22.52
C GLN A 187 0.95 7.91 22.73
N ARG A 188 0.84 6.62 23.09
CA ARG A 188 2.02 5.75 23.23
C ARG A 188 2.72 5.52 21.90
N PHE A 189 1.97 5.30 20.83
CA PHE A 189 2.54 5.09 19.49
C PHE A 189 3.25 6.34 18.98
N ALA A 190 2.66 7.52 19.16
CA ALA A 190 3.31 8.78 18.83
C ALA A 190 4.62 9.00 19.60
N GLN A 191 4.67 8.62 20.88
CA GLN A 191 5.92 8.64 21.64
C GLN A 191 6.98 7.72 21.01
N SER A 192 6.62 6.49 20.67
CA SER A 192 7.55 5.55 20.02
C SER A 192 8.06 6.06 18.67
N LEU A 193 7.22 6.71 17.87
CA LEU A 193 7.65 7.33 16.61
C LEU A 193 8.72 8.41 16.83
N GLN A 194 8.60 9.22 17.88
CA GLN A 194 9.61 10.22 18.23
C GLN A 194 10.93 9.60 18.71
N GLU A 195 10.84 8.53 19.50
CA GLU A 195 12.01 7.75 19.93
C GLU A 195 12.71 7.11 18.72
N TRP A 196 11.97 6.60 17.75
CA TRP A 196 12.55 6.01 16.54
C TRP A 196 13.11 7.05 15.57
N ALA A 197 12.56 8.27 15.53
CA ALA A 197 13.07 9.36 14.69
C ALA A 197 14.49 9.80 15.10
N SER A 198 14.86 9.65 16.38
CA SER A 198 16.16 10.08 16.92
C SER A 198 17.29 9.05 16.75
N ILE A 199 16.97 7.80 16.42
CA ILE A 199 17.95 6.75 16.17
C ILE A 199 18.61 7.00 14.81
N HIS A 200 19.88 7.41 14.83
CA HIS A 200 20.66 7.62 13.61
C HIS A 200 21.04 6.27 12.99
N ALA A 201 20.99 6.22 11.66
CA ALA A 201 21.43 5.08 10.88
C ALA A 201 22.93 4.85 11.05
N GLY A 202 23.32 3.91 11.92
CA GLY A 202 24.72 3.52 12.11
C GLY A 202 25.13 3.28 13.56
N ASP A 203 24.41 3.79 14.55
CA ASP A 203 24.73 3.52 15.95
C ASP A 203 24.05 2.23 16.41
N GLY A 204 24.79 1.12 16.27
CA GLY A 204 24.46 -0.19 16.82
C GLY A 204 24.50 -0.22 18.36
N THR A 205 23.85 0.73 19.02
CA THR A 205 23.77 0.76 20.48
C THR A 205 22.52 0.02 20.91
N LEU A 206 22.71 -1.27 21.16
CA LEU A 206 21.79 -2.14 21.89
C LEU A 206 21.17 -1.38 23.07
N ILE A 207 19.84 -1.34 23.11
CA ILE A 207 19.07 -0.91 24.28
C ILE A 207 19.48 -1.84 25.42
N GLN A 208 20.33 -1.37 26.33
CA GLN A 208 20.49 -2.03 27.62
C GLN A 208 19.19 -1.86 28.40
N SER A 209 18.56 -3.01 28.62
CA SER A 209 17.44 -3.24 29.51
C SER A 209 17.57 -2.46 30.82
N ARG A 210 16.56 -1.63 31.11
CA ARG A 210 16.27 -1.17 32.47
C ARG A 210 15.82 -2.37 33.31
N THR A 211 16.77 -2.96 34.02
CA THR A 211 16.55 -3.71 35.26
C THR A 211 17.40 -3.08 36.34
N GLY A 212 16.77 -2.64 37.43
CA GLY A 212 17.43 -2.29 38.69
C GLY A 212 17.18 -0.86 39.16
N LEU A 213 16.10 -0.66 39.91
CA LEU A 213 16.12 -0.46 41.36
C LEU A 213 14.70 -0.65 41.92
#